data_AF-A0A1J4JUH7-F1
#
_entry.id   AF-A0A1J4JUH7-F1
#
_cell.length_a   1.000
_cell.length_b   1.000
_cell.length_c   1.000
_cell.angle_alpha   90.00
_cell.angle_beta   90.00
_cell.angle_gamma   90.00
#
_symmetry.space_group_name_H-M   'P 1'
#
loop_
_entity.id
_entity.type
_entity.pdbx_description
1 polymer ?
#
loop_
_entity_poly.entity_id
_entity_poly.type
_entity_poly.pdbx_seq_one_letter_code
_entity_poly.pdbx_strand_id
1 'polypeptide(L)'
;MTGNTTNGPALKSNENDNVFVFFDDHGGDGILGVPELCGAYIYADELLEVFQYMYDNKMYKKLFSPITACYAGSVAKYLNDIPNLYIQTASGEDESSYATMYDSKIGDYLTSEYSLYKDEFIEQNPTGTLGELYEYAKEHTEMSHVQEYGDLSLKDMTINEFVGNRDPKPSSRRIRSLYETTSEVGAKASLLKKHSKSYTSLERAEKNVRLSAERACEARLNEIIDGLRQKFVPANSHVDFTKSCERINFPAYRKVLNAVQSRVQVVGETFYEKTFFFSNLCNLVDADLIVSEIEKL
;
A
#
# COMPACT_ATOMS: atom_id res chain seq x y z
N MET A 1 -8.47 -15.36 -3.28
CA MET A 1 -8.78 -15.18 -4.72
C MET A 1 -8.72 -16.48 -5.53
N THR A 2 -8.23 -17.59 -4.97
CA THR A 2 -8.06 -18.89 -5.65
C THR A 2 -9.34 -19.73 -5.83
N GLY A 3 -10.52 -19.15 -5.66
CA GLY A 3 -11.81 -19.86 -5.72
C GLY A 3 -12.15 -20.73 -4.51
N ASN A 4 -11.31 -20.75 -3.48
CA ASN A 4 -11.57 -21.46 -2.23
C ASN A 4 -12.71 -20.80 -1.42
N THR A 5 -13.81 -21.52 -1.22
CA THR A 5 -15.01 -21.03 -0.50
C THR A 5 -15.07 -21.43 0.98
N THR A 6 -14.03 -22.05 1.55
CA THR A 6 -14.02 -22.52 2.94
C THR A 6 -14.35 -21.41 3.95
N ASN A 7 -13.94 -20.16 3.67
CA ASN A 7 -14.14 -19.02 4.56
C ASN A 7 -15.15 -17.99 4.03
N GLY A 8 -16.03 -18.38 3.10
CA GLY A 8 -17.07 -17.50 2.54
C GLY A 8 -17.05 -17.42 1.01
N PRO A 9 -17.69 -16.38 0.43
CA PRO A 9 -17.69 -16.16 -1.00
C PRO A 9 -16.28 -16.04 -1.57
N ALA A 10 -16.06 -16.65 -2.74
CA ALA A 10 -14.81 -16.55 -3.48
C ALA A 10 -15.11 -16.29 -4.96
N LEU A 11 -14.09 -15.80 -5.69
CA LEU A 11 -14.18 -15.65 -7.15
C LEU A 11 -14.50 -17.00 -7.80
N LYS A 12 -15.52 -17.00 -8.66
CA LYS A 12 -15.93 -18.15 -9.49
C LYS A 12 -15.76 -17.84 -10.97
N SER A 13 -14.89 -16.90 -11.29
CA SER A 13 -14.58 -16.45 -12.65
C SER A 13 -13.82 -17.53 -13.42
N ASN A 14 -13.96 -17.51 -14.74
CA ASN A 14 -13.31 -18.41 -15.69
C ASN A 14 -12.63 -17.64 -16.84
N GLU A 15 -12.15 -18.35 -17.87
CA GLU A 15 -11.42 -17.77 -19.00
C GLU A 15 -12.20 -16.74 -19.83
N ASN A 16 -13.52 -16.62 -19.60
CA ASN A 16 -14.39 -15.68 -20.30
C ASN A 16 -14.72 -14.43 -19.49
N ASP A 17 -14.32 -14.38 -18.21
CA ASP A 17 -14.69 -13.30 -17.29
C ASP A 17 -13.56 -12.27 -17.14
N ASN A 18 -13.89 -10.99 -17.21
CA ASN A 18 -12.97 -9.94 -16.77
C ASN A 18 -13.07 -9.77 -15.26
N VAL A 19 -11.94 -9.57 -14.59
CA VAL A 19 -11.85 -9.45 -13.13
C VAL A 19 -11.27 -8.09 -12.75
N PHE A 20 -11.92 -7.42 -11.79
CA PHE A 20 -11.44 -6.19 -11.18
C PHE A 20 -11.10 -6.44 -9.71
N VAL A 21 -9.85 -6.16 -9.31
CA VAL A 21 -9.38 -6.30 -7.92
C VAL A 21 -8.85 -4.96 -7.45
N PHE A 22 -9.45 -4.35 -6.44
CA PHE A 22 -8.98 -3.08 -5.90
C PHE A 22 -8.46 -3.27 -4.48
N PHE A 23 -7.25 -2.75 -4.21
CA PHE A 23 -6.67 -2.68 -2.88
C PHE A 23 -6.52 -1.21 -2.47
N ASP A 24 -6.90 -0.88 -1.23
CA ASP A 24 -6.78 0.45 -0.65
C ASP A 24 -6.49 0.35 0.86
N ASP A 25 -5.22 0.54 1.24
CA ASP A 25 -4.73 0.57 2.63
C ASP A 25 -3.26 1.07 2.62
N HIS A 26 -2.58 0.95 3.75
CA HIS A 26 -1.15 1.14 3.89
C HIS A 26 -0.33 0.10 3.09
N GLY A 27 0.92 0.44 2.80
CA GLY A 27 1.89 -0.44 2.17
C GLY A 27 3.30 -0.14 2.65
N GLY A 28 4.19 -1.13 2.57
CA GLY A 28 5.63 -1.05 2.86
C GLY A 28 6.42 -1.71 1.73
N ASP A 29 7.75 -1.81 1.89
CA ASP A 29 8.59 -2.43 0.86
C ASP A 29 8.21 -3.90 0.65
N GLY A 30 7.60 -4.20 -0.50
CA GLY A 30 7.12 -5.52 -0.89
C GLY A 30 5.95 -6.07 -0.07
N ILE A 31 5.23 -5.23 0.68
CA ILE A 31 4.08 -5.65 1.50
C ILE A 31 2.89 -4.70 1.39
N LEU A 32 1.68 -5.25 1.49
CA LEU A 32 0.44 -4.49 1.66
C LEU A 32 -0.16 -4.75 3.05
N GLY A 33 -0.72 -3.69 3.63
CA GLY A 33 -1.37 -3.69 4.93
C GLY A 33 -2.59 -4.61 4.99
N VAL A 34 -2.85 -5.13 6.18
CA VAL A 34 -4.10 -5.81 6.53
C VAL A 34 -4.51 -5.25 7.90
N PRO A 35 -5.81 -5.05 8.18
CA PRO A 35 -6.23 -4.53 9.46
C PRO A 35 -5.61 -5.29 10.63
N GLU A 36 -5.22 -4.56 11.68
CA GLU A 36 -4.61 -5.15 12.86
C GLU A 36 -5.47 -6.31 13.40
N LEU A 37 -4.82 -7.40 13.81
CA LEU A 37 -5.46 -8.61 14.31
C LEU A 37 -6.32 -9.37 13.27
N CYS A 38 -6.34 -8.97 12.00
CA CYS A 38 -7.09 -9.64 10.93
C CYS A 38 -6.24 -10.55 10.02
N GLY A 39 -4.92 -10.59 10.20
CA GLY A 39 -4.04 -11.48 9.44
C GLY A 39 -2.60 -11.00 9.38
N ALA A 40 -1.78 -11.74 8.63
CA ALA A 40 -0.47 -11.28 8.21
C ALA A 40 -0.61 -10.27 7.05
N TYR A 41 0.44 -9.49 6.80
CA TYR A 41 0.54 -8.66 5.59
C TYR A 41 0.42 -9.51 4.32
N ILE A 42 -0.02 -8.87 3.24
CA ILE A 42 0.02 -9.49 1.91
C ILE A 42 1.40 -9.21 1.33
N TYR A 43 2.22 -10.26 1.18
CA TYR A 43 3.56 -10.13 0.59
C TYR A 43 3.47 -10.17 -0.94
N ALA A 44 4.38 -9.45 -1.61
CA ALA A 44 4.38 -9.39 -3.07
C ALA A 44 4.60 -10.77 -3.73
N ASP A 45 5.40 -11.66 -3.11
CA ASP A 45 5.60 -13.01 -3.63
C ASP A 45 4.38 -13.91 -3.45
N GLU A 46 3.65 -13.78 -2.34
CA GLU A 46 2.36 -14.48 -2.16
C GLU A 46 1.31 -13.98 -3.15
N LEU A 47 1.28 -12.67 -3.42
CA LEU A 47 0.37 -12.08 -4.41
C LEU A 47 0.72 -12.53 -5.83
N LEU A 48 2.01 -12.63 -6.16
CA LEU A 48 2.52 -13.24 -7.40
C LEU A 48 2.02 -14.67 -7.55
N GLU A 49 2.20 -15.51 -6.52
CA GLU A 49 1.72 -16.90 -6.54
C GLU A 49 0.22 -16.98 -6.77
N VAL A 50 -0.57 -16.10 -6.13
CA VAL A 50 -2.03 -16.08 -6.28
C VAL A 50 -2.45 -15.66 -7.69
N PHE A 51 -1.89 -14.60 -8.25
CA PHE A 51 -2.25 -14.14 -9.59
C PHE A 51 -1.74 -15.10 -10.68
N GLN A 52 -0.57 -15.71 -10.49
CA GLN A 52 -0.08 -16.78 -11.37
C GLN A 52 -1.00 -18.00 -11.31
N TYR A 53 -1.41 -18.42 -10.11
CA TYR A 53 -2.38 -19.50 -9.96
C TYR A 53 -3.69 -19.20 -10.68
N MET A 54 -4.21 -17.97 -10.55
CA MET A 54 -5.43 -17.55 -11.25
C MET A 54 -5.26 -17.60 -12.77
N TYR A 55 -4.09 -17.20 -13.30
CA TYR A 55 -3.79 -17.28 -14.72
C TYR A 55 -3.74 -18.74 -15.21
N ASP A 56 -2.95 -19.58 -14.54
CA ASP A 56 -2.72 -20.99 -14.92
C ASP A 56 -4.02 -21.81 -14.86
N ASN A 57 -4.91 -21.48 -13.92
CA ASN A 57 -6.21 -22.12 -13.76
C ASN A 57 -7.33 -21.43 -14.53
N LYS A 58 -6.99 -20.53 -15.47
CA LYS A 58 -7.96 -19.88 -16.36
C LYS A 58 -9.09 -19.19 -15.59
N MET A 59 -8.76 -18.52 -14.49
CA MET A 59 -9.75 -17.87 -13.63
C MET A 59 -10.12 -16.46 -14.08
N TYR A 60 -9.54 -15.96 -15.18
CA TYR A 60 -9.89 -14.70 -15.80
C TYR A 60 -9.49 -14.67 -17.27
N LYS A 61 -10.22 -13.88 -18.06
CA LYS A 61 -9.85 -13.46 -19.41
C LYS A 61 -8.82 -12.32 -19.35
N LYS A 62 -9.15 -11.27 -18.60
CA LYS A 62 -8.37 -10.06 -18.37
C LYS A 62 -8.57 -9.61 -16.92
N LEU A 63 -7.52 -9.19 -16.23
CA LEU A 63 -7.56 -8.71 -14.86
C LEU A 63 -7.02 -7.28 -14.79
N PHE A 64 -7.80 -6.36 -14.22
CA PHE A 64 -7.35 -5.02 -13.89
C PHE A 64 -7.28 -4.86 -12.36
N SER A 65 -6.11 -4.48 -11.85
CA SER A 65 -5.87 -4.38 -10.40
C SER A 65 -5.23 -3.05 -9.99
N PRO A 66 -6.01 -1.99 -9.75
CA PRO A 66 -5.48 -0.78 -9.12
C PRO A 66 -5.10 -1.02 -7.64
N ILE A 67 -3.99 -0.44 -7.20
CA ILE A 67 -3.46 -0.54 -5.84
C ILE A 67 -3.22 0.87 -5.29
N THR A 68 -4.01 1.26 -4.30
CA THR A 68 -3.79 2.44 -3.47
C THR A 68 -3.04 2.02 -2.22
N ALA A 69 -1.74 2.30 -2.18
CA ALA A 69 -0.92 2.10 -0.99
C ALA A 69 0.39 2.89 -1.09
N CYS A 70 1.05 3.08 0.05
CA CYS A 70 2.42 3.58 0.11
C CYS A 70 3.35 2.53 -0.50
N TYR A 71 4.35 2.98 -1.26
CA TYR A 71 5.35 2.10 -1.87
C TYR A 71 4.75 1.00 -2.75
N ALA A 72 3.56 1.24 -3.32
CA ALA A 72 2.79 0.22 -4.04
C ALA A 72 3.55 -0.34 -5.26
N GLY A 73 4.42 0.47 -5.88
CA GLY A 73 5.31 0.00 -6.93
C GLY A 73 6.25 -1.13 -6.49
N SER A 74 6.68 -1.15 -5.22
CA SER A 74 7.57 -2.19 -4.67
C SER A 74 6.90 -3.57 -4.63
N VAL A 75 5.57 -3.60 -4.60
CA VAL A 75 4.76 -4.82 -4.73
C VAL A 75 4.50 -5.13 -6.20
N ALA A 76 4.03 -4.14 -6.96
CA ALA A 76 3.58 -4.32 -8.33
C ALA A 76 4.70 -4.78 -9.29
N LYS A 77 5.96 -4.39 -9.06
CA LYS A 77 7.09 -4.82 -9.88
C LYS A 77 7.27 -6.34 -9.95
N TYR A 78 6.86 -7.08 -8.91
CA TYR A 78 6.94 -8.55 -8.89
C TYR A 78 5.85 -9.21 -9.74
N LEU A 79 4.82 -8.47 -10.14
CA LEU A 79 3.64 -8.97 -10.84
C LEU A 79 3.70 -8.68 -12.36
N ASN A 80 4.78 -8.05 -12.82
CA ASN A 80 4.88 -7.48 -14.16
C ASN A 80 4.80 -8.52 -15.30
N ASP A 81 5.20 -9.76 -15.05
CA ASP A 81 5.28 -10.80 -16.07
C ASP A 81 4.02 -11.69 -16.14
N ILE A 82 2.99 -11.42 -15.33
CA ILE A 82 1.75 -12.19 -15.33
C ILE A 82 0.90 -11.78 -16.56
N PRO A 83 0.60 -12.70 -17.50
CA PRO A 83 -0.13 -12.32 -18.70
C PRO A 83 -1.57 -11.92 -18.40
N ASN A 84 -2.14 -11.04 -19.22
CA ASN A 84 -3.52 -10.57 -19.07
C ASN A 84 -3.83 -9.85 -17.73
N LEU A 85 -2.81 -9.46 -16.96
CA LEU A 85 -2.92 -8.68 -15.74
C LEU A 85 -2.39 -7.27 -15.99
N TYR A 86 -3.20 -6.24 -15.72
CA TYR A 86 -2.77 -4.85 -15.77
C TYR A 86 -2.97 -4.19 -14.41
N ILE A 87 -1.97 -3.45 -13.96
CA ILE A 87 -1.90 -2.86 -12.62
C ILE A 87 -1.61 -1.38 -12.74
N GLN A 88 -2.28 -0.58 -11.92
CA GLN A 88 -1.93 0.81 -11.68
C GLN A 88 -1.67 1.00 -10.19
N THR A 89 -0.67 1.80 -9.82
CA THR A 89 -0.35 2.05 -8.43
C THR A 89 -0.44 3.54 -8.10
N ALA A 90 -0.88 3.86 -6.88
CA ALA A 90 -0.93 5.24 -6.40
C ALA A 90 0.45 5.89 -6.24
N SER A 91 1.49 5.08 -6.06
CA SER A 91 2.85 5.51 -5.75
C SER A 91 3.88 4.61 -6.44
N GLY A 92 5.08 5.14 -6.63
CA GLY A 92 6.27 4.37 -7.02
C GLY A 92 6.78 3.46 -5.90
N GLU A 93 7.96 2.87 -6.11
CA GLU A 93 8.53 1.88 -5.17
C GLU A 93 9.06 2.49 -3.87
N ASP A 94 9.45 3.77 -3.92
CA ASP A 94 10.24 4.43 -2.86
C ASP A 94 9.57 5.69 -2.30
N GLU A 95 8.25 5.82 -2.47
CA GLU A 95 7.49 6.98 -1.99
C GLU A 95 6.14 6.58 -1.39
N SER A 96 5.64 7.43 -0.50
CA SER A 96 4.31 7.30 0.09
C SER A 96 3.21 7.64 -0.92
N SER A 97 2.01 7.07 -0.74
CA SER A 97 0.75 7.65 -1.22
C SER A 97 0.25 8.71 -0.23
N TYR A 98 -0.75 9.49 -0.66
CA TYR A 98 -1.21 10.66 0.09
C TYR A 98 -2.71 10.63 0.34
N ALA A 99 -3.09 10.82 1.61
CA ALA A 99 -4.45 11.09 2.02
C ALA A 99 -4.85 12.52 1.64
N THR A 100 -6.10 12.74 1.27
CA THR A 100 -6.63 14.03 0.82
C THR A 100 -8.06 14.27 1.32
N MET A 101 -8.59 15.46 1.04
CA MET A 101 -9.95 15.86 1.43
C MET A 101 -10.20 15.77 2.94
N TYR A 102 -9.37 16.41 3.77
CA TYR A 102 -9.64 16.52 5.20
C TYR A 102 -11.01 17.17 5.48
N ASP A 103 -11.89 16.46 6.17
CA ASP A 103 -13.16 16.99 6.64
C ASP A 103 -13.08 17.31 8.14
N SER A 104 -13.19 18.58 8.49
CA SER A 104 -13.07 19.03 9.89
C SER A 104 -14.24 18.65 10.79
N LYS A 105 -15.41 18.30 10.24
CA LYS A 105 -16.57 17.85 11.00
C LYS A 105 -16.45 16.37 11.34
N ILE A 106 -15.96 15.56 10.40
CA ILE A 106 -15.65 14.14 10.62
C ILE A 106 -14.36 14.00 11.42
N GLY A 107 -13.40 14.91 11.20
CA GLY A 107 -12.10 14.89 11.84
C GLY A 107 -11.11 13.93 11.20
N ASP A 108 -11.27 13.64 9.91
CA ASP A 108 -10.47 12.66 9.17
C ASP A 108 -10.33 13.04 7.67
N TYR A 109 -9.39 12.39 6.97
CA TYR A 109 -9.27 12.44 5.52
C TYR A 109 -10.25 11.44 4.90
N LEU A 110 -10.92 11.85 3.81
CA LEU A 110 -12.03 11.06 3.26
C LEU A 110 -11.61 10.06 2.18
N THR A 111 -10.41 10.21 1.62
CA THR A 111 -9.88 9.36 0.54
C THR A 111 -8.38 9.60 0.36
N SER A 112 -7.74 8.83 -0.52
CA SER A 112 -6.40 9.09 -1.03
C SER A 112 -6.43 9.87 -2.35
N GLU A 113 -5.34 10.52 -2.70
CA GLU A 113 -5.22 11.34 -3.91
C GLU A 113 -5.43 10.52 -5.19
N TYR A 114 -4.76 9.37 -5.30
CA TYR A 114 -4.96 8.47 -6.45
C TYR A 114 -6.38 7.89 -6.47
N SER A 115 -6.91 7.39 -5.34
CA SER A 115 -8.28 6.85 -5.30
C SER A 115 -9.30 7.91 -5.72
N LEU A 116 -9.14 9.17 -5.30
CA LEU A 116 -9.99 10.28 -5.72
C LEU A 116 -10.03 10.43 -7.24
N TYR A 117 -8.88 10.51 -7.91
CA TYR A 117 -8.85 10.76 -9.36
C TYR A 117 -9.20 9.54 -10.20
N LYS A 118 -8.81 8.33 -9.75
CA LYS A 118 -9.22 7.07 -10.36
C LYS A 118 -10.75 6.92 -10.31
N ASP A 119 -11.37 7.10 -9.13
CA ASP A 119 -12.82 7.00 -8.99
C ASP A 119 -13.54 8.13 -9.74
N GLU A 120 -13.01 9.36 -9.70
CA GLU A 120 -13.57 10.48 -10.45
C GLU A 120 -13.62 10.20 -11.95
N PHE A 121 -12.52 9.68 -12.52
CA PHE A 121 -12.47 9.34 -13.94
C PHE A 121 -13.42 8.18 -14.28
N ILE A 122 -13.46 7.12 -13.47
CA ILE A 122 -14.39 5.99 -13.68
C ILE A 122 -15.85 6.47 -13.68
N GLU A 123 -16.21 7.40 -12.78
CA GLU A 123 -17.56 7.93 -12.69
C GLU A 123 -17.93 8.87 -13.85
N GLN A 124 -16.98 9.67 -14.33
CA GLN A 124 -17.22 10.65 -15.40
C GLN A 124 -17.08 10.05 -16.80
N ASN A 125 -16.23 9.04 -16.97
CA ASN A 125 -15.88 8.42 -18.24
C ASN A 125 -15.99 6.89 -18.17
N PRO A 126 -17.17 6.31 -17.89
CA PRO A 126 -17.33 4.87 -17.70
C PRO A 126 -17.02 4.02 -18.95
N THR A 127 -17.03 4.62 -20.14
CA THR A 127 -16.60 3.99 -21.40
C THR A 127 -15.20 4.43 -21.85
N GLY A 128 -14.50 5.23 -21.04
CA GLY A 128 -13.10 5.56 -21.26
C GLY A 128 -12.21 4.33 -21.11
N THR A 129 -11.01 4.41 -21.64
CA THR A 129 -10.04 3.33 -21.61
C THR A 129 -9.24 3.28 -20.31
N LEU A 130 -8.64 2.13 -20.00
CA LEU A 130 -7.73 2.00 -18.86
C LEU A 130 -6.46 2.86 -19.03
N GLY A 131 -6.04 3.13 -20.26
CA GLY A 131 -4.96 4.07 -20.58
C GLY A 131 -5.34 5.52 -20.29
N GLU A 132 -6.53 5.96 -20.66
CA GLU A 132 -7.01 7.31 -20.33
C GLU A 132 -7.20 7.50 -18.81
N LEU A 133 -7.65 6.46 -18.10
CA LEU A 133 -7.67 6.42 -16.63
C LEU A 133 -6.28 6.68 -16.05
N TYR A 134 -5.26 5.98 -16.57
CA TYR A 134 -3.88 6.13 -16.11
C TYR A 134 -3.38 7.56 -16.32
N GLU A 135 -3.51 8.10 -17.54
CA GLU A 135 -3.03 9.44 -17.85
C GLU A 135 -3.76 10.49 -17.01
N TYR A 136 -5.08 10.35 -16.81
CA TYR A 136 -5.83 11.24 -15.94
C TYR A 136 -5.34 11.17 -14.49
N ALA A 137 -5.19 9.97 -13.92
CA ALA A 137 -4.71 9.82 -12.55
C ALA A 137 -3.29 10.36 -12.39
N LYS A 138 -2.39 10.07 -13.34
CA LYS A 138 -1.01 10.56 -13.36
C LYS A 138 -0.90 12.08 -13.45
N GLU A 139 -1.74 12.73 -14.25
CA GLU A 139 -1.76 14.19 -14.39
C GLU A 139 -2.21 14.87 -13.09
N HIS A 140 -3.13 14.24 -12.34
CA HIS A 140 -3.82 14.88 -11.23
C HIS A 140 -3.30 14.49 -9.84
N THR A 141 -2.70 13.32 -9.68
CA THR A 141 -2.00 12.94 -8.45
C THR A 141 -0.66 13.66 -8.39
N GLU A 142 -0.59 14.73 -7.60
CA GLU A 142 0.57 15.64 -7.58
C GLU A 142 1.64 15.21 -6.57
N MET A 143 1.25 14.49 -5.51
CA MET A 143 2.13 14.22 -4.37
C MET A 143 2.94 12.93 -4.51
N SER A 144 2.53 12.04 -5.41
CA SER A 144 3.19 10.77 -5.73
C SER A 144 3.12 10.47 -7.22
N HIS A 145 3.93 9.52 -7.70
CA HIS A 145 4.01 9.17 -9.11
C HIS A 145 3.20 7.91 -9.39
N VAL A 146 2.04 8.08 -10.03
CA VAL A 146 1.22 6.95 -10.51
C VAL A 146 2.01 6.12 -11.51
N GLN A 147 2.13 4.81 -11.27
CA GLN A 147 2.83 3.86 -12.15
C GLN A 147 1.86 2.86 -12.77
N GLU A 148 2.31 2.21 -13.85
CA GLU A 148 1.61 1.13 -14.53
C GLU A 148 2.53 -0.09 -14.67
N TYR A 149 1.98 -1.30 -14.51
CA TYR A 149 2.71 -2.57 -14.58
C TYR A 149 1.88 -3.65 -15.27
N GLY A 150 2.52 -4.73 -15.69
CA GLY A 150 1.87 -5.89 -16.28
C GLY A 150 1.69 -5.77 -17.79
N ASP A 151 0.62 -6.39 -18.31
CA ASP A 151 0.26 -6.41 -19.73
C ASP A 151 -0.33 -5.06 -20.17
N LEU A 152 0.55 -4.15 -20.60
CA LEU A 152 0.18 -2.81 -21.08
C LEU A 152 -0.70 -2.83 -22.35
N SER A 153 -0.85 -3.99 -23.03
CA SER A 153 -1.79 -4.09 -24.16
C SER A 153 -3.26 -3.95 -23.72
N LEU A 154 -3.55 -4.09 -22.42
CA LEU A 154 -4.88 -3.89 -21.85
C LEU A 154 -5.28 -2.40 -21.74
N LYS A 155 -4.36 -1.46 -22.00
CA LYS A 155 -4.65 -0.02 -21.92
C LYS A 155 -5.82 0.41 -22.81
N ASP A 156 -6.04 -0.27 -23.94
CA ASP A 156 -7.12 0.03 -24.88
C ASP A 156 -8.49 -0.53 -24.45
N MET A 157 -8.55 -1.39 -23.42
CA MET A 157 -9.82 -1.90 -22.90
C MET A 157 -10.60 -0.80 -22.18
N THR A 158 -11.93 -0.88 -22.23
CA THR A 158 -12.79 0.14 -21.62
C THR A 158 -13.17 -0.21 -20.19
N ILE A 159 -13.31 0.81 -19.34
CA ILE A 159 -13.59 0.69 -17.91
C ILE A 159 -14.85 -0.14 -17.64
N ASN A 160 -15.93 0.07 -18.40
CA ASN A 160 -17.18 -0.68 -18.27
C ASN A 160 -17.04 -2.19 -18.51
N GLU A 161 -15.98 -2.66 -19.18
CA GLU A 161 -15.67 -4.09 -19.30
C GLU A 161 -15.26 -4.73 -17.97
N PHE A 162 -14.88 -3.93 -16.97
CA PHE A 162 -14.44 -4.36 -15.64
C PHE A 162 -15.43 -3.95 -14.53
N VAL A 163 -16.00 -2.75 -14.59
CA VAL A 163 -16.85 -2.20 -13.50
C VAL A 163 -18.34 -2.09 -13.87
N GLY A 164 -18.71 -2.56 -15.06
CA GLY A 164 -20.06 -2.58 -15.61
C GLY A 164 -20.48 -1.26 -16.28
N ASN A 165 -21.56 -1.33 -17.05
CA ASN A 165 -22.14 -0.17 -17.73
C ASN A 165 -22.80 0.80 -16.75
N ARG A 166 -22.50 2.09 -16.89
CA ARG A 166 -23.07 3.19 -16.08
C ARG A 166 -23.21 4.45 -16.94
N ASP A 167 -24.15 5.31 -16.57
CA ASP A 167 -24.24 6.64 -17.16
C ASP A 167 -23.11 7.54 -16.60
N PRO A 168 -22.47 8.37 -17.44
CA PRO A 168 -21.42 9.28 -16.99
C PRO A 168 -22.00 10.31 -16.01
N LYS A 169 -21.36 10.47 -14.86
CA LYS A 169 -21.70 11.53 -13.91
C LYS A 169 -21.16 12.87 -14.42
N PRO A 170 -21.93 13.97 -14.29
CA PRO A 170 -21.43 15.29 -14.65
C PRO A 170 -20.25 15.68 -13.76
N SER A 171 -19.23 16.29 -14.37
CA SER A 171 -18.09 16.86 -13.64
C SER A 171 -18.56 17.86 -12.59
N SER A 172 -18.34 17.56 -11.31
CA SER A 172 -18.56 18.52 -10.24
C SER A 172 -17.41 19.53 -10.22
N ARG A 173 -17.70 20.84 -10.21
CA ARG A 173 -16.67 21.88 -9.99
C ARG A 173 -16.21 21.84 -8.52
N ARG A 174 -15.42 20.83 -8.15
CA ARG A 174 -14.73 20.79 -6.86
C ARG A 174 -13.52 21.71 -6.93
N ILE A 175 -13.37 22.61 -5.97
CA ILE A 175 -12.19 23.48 -5.87
C ILE A 175 -11.07 22.64 -5.23
N ARG A 176 -10.32 21.93 -6.08
CA ARG A 176 -9.29 20.96 -5.67
C ARG A 176 -8.15 21.62 -4.88
N SER A 177 -7.83 22.88 -5.17
CA SER A 177 -6.79 23.65 -4.46
C SER A 177 -7.06 23.92 -2.98
N LEU A 178 -8.22 23.49 -2.45
CA LEU A 178 -8.58 23.59 -1.03
C LEU A 178 -8.39 22.27 -0.27
N TYR A 179 -8.07 21.17 -0.96
CA TYR A 179 -7.90 19.90 -0.30
C TYR A 179 -6.58 19.87 0.44
N GLU A 180 -6.68 19.72 1.76
CA GLU A 180 -5.53 19.44 2.58
C GLU A 180 -5.07 18.00 2.31
N THR A 181 -3.79 17.84 1.98
CA THR A 181 -3.14 16.55 1.72
C THR A 181 -2.06 16.25 2.77
N THR A 182 -1.82 14.97 3.01
CA THR A 182 -0.71 14.48 3.84
C THR A 182 -0.29 13.09 3.40
N SER A 183 0.98 12.73 3.57
CA SER A 183 1.42 11.34 3.36
C SER A 183 0.60 10.40 4.23
N GLU A 184 0.20 9.24 3.72
CA GLU A 184 -0.61 8.27 4.48
C GLU A 184 0.11 7.78 5.74
N VAL A 185 1.43 7.54 5.69
CA VAL A 185 2.24 7.22 6.88
C VAL A 185 2.25 8.33 7.94
N GLY A 186 1.91 9.57 7.55
CA GLY A 186 1.85 10.75 8.42
C GLY A 186 0.43 11.15 8.82
N ALA A 187 -0.60 10.58 8.18
CA ALA A 187 -1.97 11.05 8.28
C ALA A 187 -2.48 10.95 9.73
N LYS A 188 -2.36 9.77 10.34
CA LYS A 188 -2.79 9.53 11.72
C LYS A 188 -2.09 10.45 12.72
N ALA A 189 -0.78 10.58 12.62
CA ALA A 189 -0.01 11.47 13.49
C ALA A 189 -0.43 12.95 13.31
N SER A 190 -0.70 13.38 12.07
CA SER A 190 -1.24 14.71 11.77
C SER A 190 -2.60 14.93 12.45
N LEU A 191 -3.54 14.00 12.29
CA LEU A 191 -4.89 14.06 12.89
C LEU A 191 -4.87 14.10 14.42
N LEU A 192 -3.97 13.34 15.03
CA LEU A 192 -3.81 13.30 16.49
C LEU A 192 -3.21 14.60 17.04
N LYS A 193 -2.37 15.30 16.27
CA LYS A 193 -1.80 16.61 16.62
C LYS A 193 -2.78 17.76 16.39
N LYS A 194 -3.80 17.61 15.54
CA LYS A 194 -4.80 18.67 15.30
C LYS A 194 -5.56 19.01 16.59
N HIS A 195 -5.50 20.29 16.97
CA HIS A 195 -6.23 20.83 18.12
C HIS A 195 -7.58 21.41 17.67
N SER A 196 -8.67 21.00 18.31
CA SER A 196 -9.97 21.66 18.18
C SER A 196 -10.49 22.11 19.54
N LYS A 197 -11.07 23.32 19.59
CA LYS A 197 -11.80 23.83 20.76
C LYS A 197 -13.08 23.04 21.03
N SER A 198 -13.60 22.29 20.04
CA SER A 198 -14.79 21.46 20.20
C SER A 198 -14.52 20.15 20.93
N TYR A 199 -13.26 19.71 21.05
CA TYR A 199 -12.95 18.45 21.72
C TYR A 199 -13.12 18.55 23.24
N THR A 200 -13.80 17.56 23.79
CA THR A 200 -13.92 17.30 25.23
C THR A 200 -12.56 17.03 25.87
N SER A 201 -12.52 17.00 27.21
CA SER A 201 -11.32 16.58 27.94
C SER A 201 -10.96 15.12 27.68
N LEU A 202 -11.96 14.24 27.56
CA LEU A 202 -11.78 12.82 27.29
C LEU A 202 -11.17 12.59 25.89
N GLU A 203 -11.74 13.18 24.84
CA GLU A 203 -11.21 13.06 23.47
C GLU A 203 -9.76 13.53 23.36
N ARG A 204 -9.42 14.63 24.06
CA ARG A 204 -8.03 15.12 24.10
C ARG A 204 -7.09 14.14 24.80
N ALA A 205 -7.53 13.53 25.91
CA ALA A 205 -6.74 12.52 26.60
C ALA A 205 -6.52 11.27 25.72
N GLU A 206 -7.58 10.78 25.07
CA GLU A 206 -7.50 9.63 24.16
C GLU A 206 -6.56 9.90 22.97
N LYS A 207 -6.65 11.08 22.34
CA LYS A 207 -5.72 11.48 21.28
C LYS A 207 -4.28 11.50 21.75
N ASN A 208 -4.01 12.02 22.96
CA ASN A 208 -2.67 12.06 23.52
C ASN A 208 -2.11 10.65 23.79
N VAL A 209 -2.95 9.72 24.25
CA VAL A 209 -2.55 8.31 24.44
C VAL A 209 -2.18 7.67 23.10
N ARG A 210 -3.02 7.83 22.07
CA ARG A 210 -2.74 7.32 20.71
C ARG A 210 -1.47 7.92 20.12
N LEU A 211 -1.27 9.23 20.26
CA LEU A 211 -0.06 9.90 19.78
C LEU A 211 1.20 9.42 20.53
N SER A 212 1.08 9.12 21.81
CA SER A 212 2.17 8.55 22.60
C SER A 212 2.50 7.12 22.17
N ALA A 213 1.49 6.33 21.79
CA ALA A 213 1.71 5.00 21.22
C ALA A 213 2.45 5.06 19.88
N GLU A 214 2.06 5.96 18.97
CA GLU A 214 2.79 6.19 17.70
C GLU A 214 4.26 6.55 17.95
N ARG A 215 4.53 7.49 18.86
CA ARG A 215 5.89 7.89 19.22
C ARG A 215 6.70 6.75 19.86
N ALA A 216 6.06 5.93 20.69
CA ALA A 216 6.71 4.79 21.31
C ALA A 216 7.08 3.71 20.28
N CYS A 217 6.21 3.44 19.31
CA CYS A 217 6.50 2.56 18.18
C CYS A 217 7.71 3.08 17.40
N GLU A 218 7.69 4.35 16.99
CA GLU A 218 8.78 4.96 16.23
C GLU A 218 10.11 4.90 16.98
N ALA A 219 10.12 5.21 18.28
CA ALA A 219 11.31 5.13 19.12
C ALA A 219 11.87 3.70 19.21
N ARG A 220 11.01 2.70 19.42
CA ARG A 220 11.41 1.28 19.45
C ARG A 220 11.97 0.81 18.11
N LEU A 221 11.34 1.21 17.00
CA LEU A 221 11.83 0.89 15.66
C LEU A 221 13.22 1.50 15.41
N ASN A 222 13.43 2.75 15.82
CA ASN A 222 14.74 3.39 15.70
C ASN A 222 15.81 2.66 16.53
N GLU A 223 15.50 2.27 17.77
CA GLU A 223 16.40 1.50 18.62
C GLU A 223 16.79 0.15 17.99
N ILE A 224 15.80 -0.58 17.45
CA ILE A 224 16.03 -1.83 16.72
C ILE A 224 16.93 -1.60 15.49
N ILE A 225 16.59 -0.60 14.66
CA ILE A 225 17.32 -0.30 13.42
C ILE A 225 18.75 0.11 13.73
N ASP A 226 18.97 0.97 14.72
CA ASP A 226 20.29 1.45 15.11
C ASP A 226 21.16 0.32 15.65
N GLY A 227 20.61 -0.55 16.51
CA GLY A 227 21.31 -1.73 17.02
C GLY A 227 21.69 -2.73 15.92
N LEU A 228 20.75 -3.05 15.03
CA LEU A 228 21.00 -3.91 13.87
C LEU A 228 22.03 -3.31 12.92
N ARG A 229 21.95 -2.00 12.66
CA ARG A 229 22.89 -1.26 11.81
C ARG A 229 24.30 -1.31 12.40
N GLN A 230 24.44 -1.01 13.70
CA GLN A 230 25.73 -1.04 14.39
C GLN A 230 26.37 -2.43 14.34
N LYS A 231 25.57 -3.48 14.46
CA LYS A 231 26.06 -4.85 14.52
C LYS A 231 26.40 -5.45 13.16
N PHE A 232 25.54 -5.23 12.18
CA PHE A 232 25.57 -6.01 10.94
C PHE A 232 25.91 -5.20 9.70
N VAL A 233 25.75 -3.88 9.70
CA VAL A 233 25.98 -3.05 8.51
C VAL A 233 27.41 -2.50 8.56
N PRO A 234 28.30 -2.89 7.64
CA PRO A 234 29.65 -2.34 7.59
C PRO A 234 29.65 -0.83 7.30
N ALA A 235 30.60 -0.09 7.88
CA ALA A 235 30.71 1.35 7.69
C ALA A 235 30.93 1.77 6.21
N ASN A 236 31.43 0.86 5.38
CA ASN A 236 31.62 1.05 3.93
C ASN A 236 30.50 0.43 3.08
N SER A 237 29.35 0.08 3.67
CA SER A 237 28.20 -0.41 2.90
C SER A 237 27.70 0.69 1.95
N HIS A 238 27.42 0.30 0.71
CA HIS A 238 26.84 1.18 -0.32
C HIS A 238 25.32 0.96 -0.48
N VAL A 239 24.70 0.14 0.36
CA VAL A 239 23.27 -0.15 0.32
C VAL A 239 22.49 1.06 0.82
N ASP A 240 21.54 1.53 0.01
CA ASP A 240 20.56 2.53 0.43
C ASP A 240 19.38 1.84 1.12
N PHE A 241 19.41 1.84 2.46
CA PHE A 241 18.37 1.23 3.29
C PHE A 241 17.05 2.03 3.32
N THR A 242 16.93 3.11 2.54
CA THR A 242 15.71 3.92 2.41
C THR A 242 14.97 3.65 1.10
N LYS A 243 15.49 2.73 0.29
CA LYS A 243 15.00 2.40 -1.05
C LYS A 243 14.72 0.91 -1.18
N SER A 244 13.76 0.57 -2.03
CA SER A 244 13.41 -0.81 -2.33
C SER A 244 14.62 -1.51 -2.95
N CYS A 245 14.93 -2.70 -2.47
CA CYS A 245 15.96 -3.51 -3.09
C CYS A 245 15.45 -4.13 -4.40
N GLU A 246 16.38 -4.52 -5.29
CA GLU A 246 16.04 -5.16 -6.56
C GLU A 246 15.23 -6.44 -6.36
N ARG A 247 15.61 -7.25 -5.36
CA ARG A 247 14.93 -8.49 -5.00
C ARG A 247 14.92 -8.68 -3.50
N ILE A 248 13.74 -8.88 -2.93
CA ILE A 248 13.53 -9.14 -1.51
C ILE A 248 13.68 -10.65 -1.24
N ASN A 249 14.43 -10.99 -0.20
CA ASN A 249 14.44 -12.34 0.37
C ASN A 249 13.20 -12.54 1.27
N PHE A 250 12.03 -12.79 0.66
CA PHE A 250 10.74 -12.86 1.36
C PHE A 250 10.68 -13.86 2.54
N PRO A 251 11.26 -15.07 2.46
CA PRO A 251 11.33 -15.97 3.63
C PRO A 251 12.06 -15.37 4.84
N ALA A 252 13.23 -14.76 4.60
CA ALA A 252 13.99 -14.07 5.65
C ALA A 252 13.21 -12.85 6.17
N TYR A 253 12.65 -12.07 5.25
CA TYR A 253 11.96 -10.84 5.52
C TYR A 253 10.69 -11.04 6.35
N ARG A 254 9.84 -12.03 6.01
CA ARG A 254 8.69 -12.45 6.84
C ARG A 254 9.10 -12.79 8.27
N LYS A 255 10.21 -13.55 8.41
CA LYS A 255 10.72 -13.95 9.72
C LYS A 255 11.16 -12.73 10.54
N VAL A 256 11.87 -11.80 9.91
CA VAL A 256 12.34 -10.57 10.56
C VAL A 256 11.19 -9.64 10.93
N LEU A 257 10.24 -9.38 10.01
CA LEU A 257 9.10 -8.50 10.31
C LEU A 257 8.25 -9.03 11.47
N ASN A 258 8.00 -10.34 11.55
CA ASN A 258 7.30 -10.94 12.69
C ASN A 258 8.01 -10.68 14.03
N ALA A 259 9.36 -10.74 14.04
CA ALA A 259 10.14 -10.43 15.23
C ALA A 259 10.06 -8.94 15.60
N VAL A 260 10.15 -8.05 14.60
CA VAL A 260 10.00 -6.59 14.80
C VAL A 260 8.61 -6.26 15.35
N GLN A 261 7.54 -6.77 14.74
CA GLN A 261 6.16 -6.55 15.18
C GLN A 261 5.94 -7.01 16.62
N SER A 262 6.46 -8.20 16.96
CA SER A 262 6.39 -8.74 18.33
C SER A 262 7.11 -7.83 19.34
N ARG A 263 8.20 -7.19 18.93
CA ARG A 263 8.99 -6.30 19.79
C ARG A 263 8.37 -4.92 19.96
N VAL A 264 7.78 -4.35 18.92
CA VAL A 264 7.15 -3.02 18.99
C VAL A 264 5.79 -3.05 19.69
N GLN A 265 5.10 -4.20 19.70
CA GLN A 265 3.77 -4.45 20.29
C GLN A 265 2.62 -3.70 19.61
N VAL A 266 2.69 -2.37 19.56
CA VAL A 266 1.73 -1.52 18.85
C VAL A 266 2.41 -1.02 17.59
N VAL A 267 1.91 -1.44 16.43
CA VAL A 267 2.48 -1.06 15.13
C VAL A 267 1.88 0.28 14.73
N GLY A 268 2.68 1.35 14.85
CA GLY A 268 2.33 2.67 14.34
C GLY A 268 2.60 2.80 12.83
N GLU A 269 2.11 3.88 12.22
CA GLU A 269 2.14 4.04 10.74
C GLU A 269 3.57 4.14 10.18
N THR A 270 4.50 4.66 10.98
CA THR A 270 5.93 4.77 10.62
C THR A 270 6.61 3.41 10.46
N PHE A 271 5.97 2.32 10.89
CA PHE A 271 6.45 0.96 10.63
C PHE A 271 6.65 0.72 9.14
N TYR A 272 5.66 1.09 8.32
CA TYR A 272 5.68 0.84 6.89
C TYR A 272 6.85 1.52 6.18
N GLU A 273 7.14 2.78 6.50
CA GLU A 273 8.31 3.50 5.96
C GLU A 273 9.65 2.87 6.42
N LYS A 274 9.68 2.18 7.56
CA LYS A 274 10.91 1.57 8.10
C LYS A 274 11.16 0.16 7.56
N THR A 275 10.23 -0.40 6.80
CA THR A 275 10.32 -1.75 6.24
C THR A 275 11.50 -1.94 5.28
N PHE A 276 11.88 -0.90 4.52
CA PHE A 276 13.04 -0.89 3.62
C PHE A 276 14.35 -1.31 4.29
N PHE A 277 14.55 -0.93 5.55
CA PHE A 277 15.76 -1.31 6.26
C PHE A 277 15.83 -2.83 6.42
N PHE A 278 14.72 -3.45 6.80
CA PHE A 278 14.66 -4.88 7.09
C PHE A 278 14.74 -5.73 5.81
N SER A 279 14.05 -5.32 4.74
CA SER A 279 14.12 -6.02 3.45
C SER A 279 15.55 -6.03 2.90
N ASN A 280 16.24 -4.89 2.92
CA ASN A 280 17.63 -4.76 2.51
C ASN A 280 18.58 -5.57 3.41
N LEU A 281 18.38 -5.52 4.73
CA LEU A 281 19.23 -6.27 5.68
C LEU A 281 19.13 -7.78 5.46
N CYS A 282 17.95 -8.30 5.12
CA CYS A 282 17.72 -9.71 4.82
C CYS A 282 18.46 -10.22 3.57
N ASN A 283 18.96 -9.32 2.71
CA ASN A 283 19.82 -9.67 1.58
C ASN A 283 21.31 -9.72 1.97
N LEU A 284 21.68 -9.18 3.13
CA LEU A 284 23.06 -9.07 3.59
C LEU A 284 23.38 -10.04 4.73
N VAL A 285 22.38 -10.39 5.54
CA VAL A 285 22.56 -11.09 6.81
C VAL A 285 21.55 -12.21 6.93
N ASP A 286 21.99 -13.32 7.52
CA ASP A 286 21.11 -14.44 7.86
C ASP A 286 19.98 -14.01 8.81
N ALA A 287 18.75 -14.41 8.48
CA ALA A 287 17.54 -14.01 9.20
C ALA A 287 17.58 -14.40 10.68
N ASP A 288 18.20 -15.53 11.03
CA ASP A 288 18.22 -16.05 12.39
C ASP A 288 19.13 -15.19 13.27
N LEU A 289 20.21 -14.66 12.69
CA LEU A 289 21.09 -13.70 13.36
C LEU A 289 20.39 -12.36 13.58
N ILE A 290 19.62 -11.87 12.60
CA ILE A 290 18.84 -10.63 12.72
C ILE A 290 17.80 -10.80 13.84
N VAL A 291 17.01 -11.88 13.80
CA VAL A 291 15.96 -12.15 14.82
C VAL A 291 16.56 -12.29 16.21
N SER A 292 17.65 -13.05 16.36
CA SER A 292 18.33 -13.19 17.65
C SER A 292 18.81 -11.86 18.22
N GLU A 293 19.13 -10.87 17.37
CA GLU A 293 19.49 -9.55 17.84
C GLU A 293 18.29 -8.69 18.20
N ILE A 294 17.21 -8.73 17.40
CA ILE A 294 15.95 -8.05 17.72
C ILE A 294 15.42 -8.50 19.09
N GLU A 295 15.57 -9.78 19.45
CA GLU A 295 15.14 -10.31 20.76
C GLU A 295 15.92 -9.74 21.95
N LYS A 296 17.11 -9.15 21.72
CA LYS A 296 17.95 -8.54 22.78
C LYS A 296 17.76 -7.03 22.92
N LEU A 297 17.32 -6.37 21.85
CA LEU A 297 17.07 -4.93 21.78
C LEU A 297 15.65 -4.64 22.25
#